data_AF-A0A1H0N800-F1
#
_entry.id   AF-A0A1H0N800-F1
#
_cell.length_a   1.000
_cell.length_b   1.000
_cell.length_c   1.000
_cell.angle_alpha   90.00
_cell.angle_beta   90.00
_cell.angle_gamma   90.00
#
_symmetry.space_group_name_H-M   'P 1'
#
loop_
_entity.id
_entity.type
_entity.pdbx_description
1 polymer ?
#
loop_
_entity_poly.entity_id
_entity_poly.type
_entity_poly.pdbx_seq_one_letter_code
_entity_poly.pdbx_strand_id
1 'polypeptide(L)'
;MFSEETLRWQGPVVWWQPVSGWRHALSPELRPRPGQRRTTLCGEEVELIDPTEVDWLMPTCDTCMSLACGRMEQRRANQDEQARRRAAIRRLTGENE
;
A
#
# COMPACT_ATOMS: atom_id res chain seq x y z
N MET A 1 6.51 -27.35 -14.08
CA MET A 1 5.25 -26.61 -14.27
C MET A 1 5.10 -25.71 -13.06
N PHE A 2 5.53 -24.45 -13.15
CA PHE A 2 5.39 -23.51 -12.03
C PHE A 2 3.93 -23.08 -11.99
N SER A 3 3.23 -23.46 -10.94
CA SER A 3 1.84 -23.07 -10.69
C SER A 3 1.72 -21.54 -10.73
N GLU A 4 0.92 -21.00 -11.66
CA GLU A 4 0.68 -19.56 -11.91
C GLU A 4 0.02 -18.82 -10.72
N GLU A 5 -0.16 -19.48 -9.58
CA GLU A 5 -0.94 -18.96 -8.45
C GLU A 5 -0.13 -18.03 -7.52
N THR A 6 1.19 -17.98 -7.65
CA THR A 6 2.09 -17.34 -6.66
C THR A 6 2.26 -15.82 -6.78
N LEU A 7 1.71 -15.16 -7.79
CA LEU A 7 1.90 -13.70 -8.01
C LEU A 7 0.58 -12.91 -8.08
N ARG A 8 -0.44 -13.27 -7.30
CA ARG A 8 -1.65 -12.44 -7.19
C ARG A 8 -1.31 -11.08 -6.57
N TRP A 9 -1.47 -10.01 -7.36
CA TRP A 9 -1.32 -8.63 -6.88
C TRP A 9 -2.36 -8.34 -5.80
N GLN A 10 -1.89 -7.90 -4.63
CA GLN A 10 -2.75 -7.64 -3.47
C GLN A 10 -3.12 -6.15 -3.32
N GLY A 11 -2.85 -5.32 -4.33
CA GLY A 11 -3.02 -3.86 -4.20
C GLY A 11 -1.80 -3.18 -3.56
N PRO A 12 -1.72 -1.84 -3.64
CA PRO A 12 -0.62 -1.08 -3.06
C PRO A 12 -0.79 -0.93 -1.54
N VAL A 13 0.30 -0.54 -0.87
CA VAL A 13 0.25 -0.15 0.57
C VAL A 13 -0.23 1.29 0.75
N VAL A 14 0.04 2.15 -0.24
CA VAL A 14 -0.40 3.55 -0.36
C VAL A 14 -0.48 3.91 -1.84
N TRP A 15 -1.27 4.92 -2.17
CA TRP A 15 -1.17 5.59 -3.46
C TRP A 15 -0.33 6.85 -3.31
N TRP A 16 0.70 7.02 -4.14
CA TRP A 16 1.44 8.28 -4.19
C TRP A 16 0.70 9.30 -5.05
N GLN A 17 0.73 10.56 -4.67
CA GLN A 17 0.22 11.67 -5.46
C GLN A 17 1.10 12.91 -5.27
N PRO A 18 1.66 13.49 -6.35
CA PRO A 18 2.26 14.82 -6.29
C PRO A 18 1.17 15.87 -6.18
N VAL A 19 1.26 16.71 -5.15
CA VAL A 19 0.35 17.83 -4.89
C VAL A 19 1.04 18.77 -3.90
N SER A 20 0.74 20.06 -3.95
CA SER A 20 1.32 21.05 -3.01
C SER A 20 2.86 21.09 -2.97
N GLY A 21 3.53 20.71 -4.07
CA GLY A 21 5.01 20.72 -4.15
C GLY A 21 5.71 19.47 -3.59
N TRP A 22 4.96 18.46 -3.15
CA TRP A 22 5.50 17.20 -2.60
C TRP A 22 4.73 15.99 -3.15
N ARG A 23 5.36 14.81 -3.13
CA ARG A 23 4.65 13.54 -3.26
C ARG A 23 4.11 13.11 -1.91
N HIS A 24 2.79 13.10 -1.76
CA HIS A 24 2.08 12.64 -0.58
C HIS A 24 1.56 11.22 -0.77
N ALA A 25 1.42 10.49 0.34
CA ALA A 25 0.77 9.19 0.37
C ALA A 25 -0.72 9.35 0.66
N LEU A 26 -1.54 8.59 -0.03
CA LEU A 26 -2.97 8.41 0.19
C LEU A 26 -3.23 6.96 0.63
N SER A 27 -4.35 6.76 1.31
CA SER A 27 -4.75 5.45 1.79
C SER A 27 -5.06 4.49 0.61
N PRO A 28 -4.78 3.18 0.73
CA PRO A 28 -4.80 2.25 -0.41
C PRO A 28 -6.21 1.83 -0.85
N GLU A 29 -7.24 2.06 -0.03
CA GLU A 29 -8.58 1.49 -0.20
C GLU A 29 -9.29 2.01 -1.44
N LEU A 30 -9.01 3.24 -1.85
CA LEU A 30 -9.65 3.85 -3.02
C LEU A 30 -8.61 4.53 -3.91
N ARG A 31 -8.48 4.02 -5.15
CA ARG A 31 -7.60 4.58 -6.18
C ARG A 31 -7.85 6.09 -6.36
N PRO A 32 -6.80 6.93 -6.39
CA PRO A 32 -6.93 8.37 -6.61
C PRO A 32 -7.50 8.66 -8.00
N ARG A 33 -8.30 9.73 -8.09
CA ARG A 33 -8.75 10.32 -9.37
C ARG A 33 -8.59 11.83 -9.30
N PRO A 34 -8.25 12.51 -10.41
CA PRO A 34 -8.20 13.97 -10.46
C PRO A 34 -9.52 14.62 -9.99
N GLY A 35 -9.43 15.79 -9.35
CA GLY A 35 -10.53 16.57 -8.81
C GLY A 35 -11.12 16.05 -7.49
N GLN A 36 -10.64 14.93 -6.95
CA GLN A 36 -11.08 14.44 -5.64
C GLN A 36 -10.43 15.24 -4.51
N ARG A 37 -11.19 15.56 -3.46
CA ARG A 37 -10.62 15.97 -2.17
C ARG A 37 -10.30 14.74 -1.33
N ARG A 38 -9.08 14.65 -0.81
CA ARG A 38 -8.61 13.55 0.04
C ARG A 38 -7.75 14.05 1.18
N THR A 39 -7.70 13.29 2.26
CA THR A 39 -6.73 13.48 3.33
C THR A 39 -5.52 12.59 3.06
N THR A 40 -4.33 13.19 3.02
CA THR A 40 -3.05 12.49 2.93
C THR A 40 -2.71 11.78 4.23
N LEU A 41 -1.74 10.87 4.22
CA LEU A 41 -1.32 10.17 5.44
C LEU A 41 -0.69 11.10 6.48
N CYS A 42 -0.08 12.21 6.06
CA CYS A 42 0.43 13.22 6.98
C CYS A 42 -0.67 14.17 7.51
N GLY A 43 -1.93 13.97 7.13
CA GLY A 43 -3.08 14.71 7.65
C GLY A 43 -3.48 15.93 6.82
N GLU A 44 -2.79 16.23 5.72
CA GLU A 44 -3.13 17.38 4.86
C GLU A 44 -4.35 17.07 3.99
N GLU A 45 -5.29 18.01 3.89
CA GLU A 45 -6.37 17.97 2.92
C GLU A 45 -5.91 18.53 1.57
N VAL A 46 -6.00 17.71 0.52
CA VAL A 46 -5.53 18.05 -0.82
C VAL A 46 -6.61 17.80 -1.86
N GLU A 47 -6.63 18.62 -2.89
CA GLU A 47 -7.35 18.33 -4.13
C GLU A 47 -6.40 17.65 -5.11
N LEU A 48 -6.78 16.45 -5.57
CA LEU A 48 -5.92 15.63 -6.42
C LEU A 48 -5.85 16.23 -7.83
N ILE A 49 -4.63 16.45 -8.32
CA ILE A 49 -4.39 16.87 -9.71
C ILE A 49 -4.32 15.66 -10.66
N ASP A 50 -4.30 15.92 -11.96
CA ASP A 50 -3.83 14.97 -12.97
C ASP A 50 -2.31 15.18 -13.17
N PRO A 51 -1.44 14.33 -12.59
CA PRO A 51 0.00 14.60 -12.56
C PRO A 51 0.66 14.46 -13.92
N THR A 52 1.52 15.40 -14.26
CA THR A 52 2.47 15.24 -15.37
C THR A 52 3.67 14.38 -14.95
N GLU A 53 4.49 13.96 -15.91
CA GLU A 53 5.75 13.25 -15.63
C GLU A 53 6.70 14.08 -14.75
N VAL A 54 6.70 15.41 -14.89
CA VAL A 54 7.57 16.31 -14.12
C VAL A 54 7.11 16.42 -12.68
N ASP A 55 5.80 16.40 -12.42
CA ASP A 55 5.25 16.44 -11.06
C ASP A 55 5.73 15.23 -10.24
N TRP A 56 5.93 14.08 -10.89
CA TRP A 56 6.49 12.90 -10.25
C TRP A 56 7.95 13.05 -9.85
N LEU A 57 8.65 14.12 -10.22
CA LEU A 57 10.02 14.41 -9.76
C LEU A 57 10.05 15.20 -8.44
N MET A 58 8.91 15.66 -7.93
CA MET A 58 8.82 16.37 -6.65
C MET A 58 9.39 15.52 -5.49
N PRO A 59 9.97 16.15 -4.46
CA PRO A 59 10.42 15.43 -3.28
C PRO A 59 9.25 14.70 -2.61
N THR A 60 9.52 13.57 -1.94
CA THR A 60 8.49 12.87 -1.17
C THR A 60 8.36 13.51 0.20
N CYS A 61 7.12 13.72 0.68
CA CYS A 61 6.87 14.12 2.06
C CYS A 61 7.42 13.06 3.03
N ASP A 62 8.35 13.44 3.91
CA ASP A 62 9.03 12.51 4.82
C ASP A 62 8.06 11.76 5.74
N THR A 63 7.06 12.46 6.30
CA THR A 63 6.02 11.83 7.13
C THR A 63 5.23 10.79 6.35
N CYS A 64 4.86 11.10 5.11
CA CYS A 64 4.17 10.14 4.24
C CYS A 64 5.05 8.92 3.91
N MET A 65 6.34 9.13 3.68
CA MET A 65 7.32 8.05 3.46
C MET A 65 7.43 7.14 4.68
N SER A 66 7.63 7.69 5.88
CA SER A 66 7.71 6.89 7.12
C SER A 66 6.44 6.08 7.36
N LEU A 67 5.26 6.68 7.17
CA LEU A 67 3.98 5.99 7.34
C LEU A 67 3.76 4.89 6.28
N ALA A 68 4.19 5.10 5.04
CA ALA A 68 4.13 4.10 3.99
C ALA A 68 5.03 2.89 4.30
N CYS A 69 6.26 3.12 4.78
CA CYS A 69 7.16 2.07 5.24
C CYS A 69 6.55 1.27 6.40
N GLY A 70 6.02 1.94 7.42
CA GLY A 70 5.36 1.27 8.55
C GLY A 70 4.16 0.42 8.11
N ARG A 71 3.37 0.89 7.14
CA ARG A 71 2.27 0.09 6.55
C ARG A 71 2.79 -1.15 5.80
N MET A 72 3.91 -1.04 5.08
CA MET A 72 4.54 -2.18 4.40
C MET A 72 5.01 -3.23 5.41
N GLU A 73 5.68 -2.81 6.48
CA GLU A 73 6.14 -3.69 7.56
C GLU A 73 4.97 -4.38 8.25
N GLN A 74 3.91 -3.63 8.59
CA GLN A 74 2.71 -4.18 9.20
C GLN A 74 2.03 -5.20 8.29
N ARG A 75 1.96 -4.93 6.97
CA ARG A 75 1.39 -5.88 6.00
C ARG A 75 2.17 -7.18 5.99
N ARG A 76 3.50 -7.11 5.96
CA ARG A 76 4.37 -8.28 5.97
C ARG A 76 4.19 -9.09 7.26
N ALA A 77 4.19 -8.43 8.41
CA ALA A 77 3.95 -9.09 9.70
C ALA A 77 2.58 -9.79 9.75
N ASN A 78 1.53 -9.16 9.21
CA ASN A 78 0.20 -9.76 9.12
C ASN A 78 0.17 -10.99 8.21
N GLN A 79 0.89 -10.96 7.09
CA GLN A 79 1.00 -12.10 6.16
C GLN A 79 1.74 -13.28 6.81
N ASP A 80 2.85 -13.01 7.49
CA ASP A 80 3.61 -14.04 8.21
C ASP A 80 2.75 -14.69 9.31
N GLU A 81 2.00 -13.88 10.06
CA GLU A 81 1.07 -14.36 11.07
C GLU A 81 -0.04 -15.23 10.48
N GLN A 82 -0.64 -14.80 9.36
CA GLN A 82 -1.65 -15.60 8.65
C GLN A 82 -1.07 -16.92 8.14
N ALA A 83 0.14 -16.92 7.60
CA ALA A 83 0.82 -18.13 7.14
C ALA A 83 1.06 -19.10 8.31
N ARG A 84 1.52 -18.61 9.46
CA ARG A 84 1.69 -19.41 10.69
C ARG A 84 0.37 -20.01 11.16
N ARG A 85 -0.70 -19.23 11.19
CA ARG A 85 -2.05 -19.72 11.56
C ARG A 85 -2.54 -20.80 10.61
N ARG A 86 -2.39 -20.60 9.29
CA ARG A 86 -2.77 -21.61 8.28
C ARG A 86 -1.97 -22.90 8.42
N ALA A 87 -0.66 -22.82 8.67
CA ALA A 87 0.18 -23.98 8.89
C ALA A 87 -0.19 -24.73 10.17
N ALA A 88 -0.53 -24.01 11.25
CA ALA A 88 -1.01 -24.62 12.49
C ALA A 88 -2.35 -25.33 12.30
N ILE A 89 -3.32 -24.71 11.60
CA ILE A 89 -4.60 -25.34 11.26
C ILE A 89 -4.37 -26.62 10.45
N ARG A 90 -3.54 -26.58 9.40
CA ARG A 90 -3.22 -27.76 8.57
C ARG A 90 -2.64 -28.92 9.39
N ARG A 91 -1.78 -28.62 10.38
CA ARG A 91 -1.22 -29.63 11.30
C ARG A 91 -2.30 -30.23 12.22
N LEU A 92 -3.25 -29.43 12.69
CA LEU A 92 -4.33 -29.88 13.57
C LEU A 92 -5.40 -30.68 12.83
N THR A 93 -5.67 -30.38 11.56
CA THR A 93 -6.67 -31.09 10.75
C THR A 93 -6.17 -32.41 10.16
N GLY A 94 -4.90 -32.75 10.34
CA GLY A 94 -4.33 -34.03 9.89
C GLY A 94 -4.14 -34.15 8.38
N GLU A 95 -4.23 -33.05 7.61
CA GLU A 95 -3.97 -32.98 6.17
C GLU A 95 -2.45 -33.01 5.89
N ASN A 96 -1.81 -34.12 6.25
CA ASN A 96 -0.52 -34.52 5.72
C ASN A 96 -0.76 -35.24 4.39
N GLU A 97 -0.65 -34.48 3.30
CA GLU A 97 -0.36 -34.99 1.96
C GLU A 97 1.01 -34.44 1.55
#